data_AF-A0A8T4F9T0-F1
#
_entry.id   AF-A0A8T4F9T0-F1
#
_cell.length_a   1.000
_cell.length_b   1.000
_cell.length_c   1.000
_cell.angle_alpha   90.00
_cell.angle_beta   90.00
_cell.angle_gamma   90.00
#
_symmetry.space_group_name_H-M   'P 1'
#
loop_
_entity.id
_entity.type
_entity.pdbx_description
1 polymer ?
#
loop_
_entity_poly.entity_id
_entity_poly.type
_entity_poly.pdbx_seq_one_letter_code
_entity_poly.pdbx_strand_id
1 'polypeptide(L)'
;MPRPGRRWITTLCLVVIIVGLSACGPSEEERFARSAAAMEQVARTMGPSTRAAANPREIGSFRFDDVYRDGDRVYFQTGDDFGVDPYGYVWSPNEAPADYYRDGVAARFEHVQGPWYRWSESW
;
A
#
# COMPACT_ATOMS: atom_id res chain seq x y z
N MET A 1 23.94 -14.33 48.92
CA MET A 1 22.92 -13.87 47.97
C MET A 1 23.54 -12.84 47.03
N PRO A 2 23.79 -13.15 45.75
CA PRO A 2 24.38 -12.22 44.80
C PRO A 2 23.36 -11.14 44.40
N ARG A 3 23.72 -9.87 44.56
CA ARG A 3 22.91 -8.74 44.06
C ARG A 3 22.94 -8.78 42.53
N PRO A 4 21.80 -8.78 41.82
CA PRO A 4 21.81 -8.69 40.36
C PRO A 4 22.50 -7.39 39.97
N GLY A 5 23.65 -7.53 39.31
CA GLY A 5 24.55 -6.44 39.02
C GLY A 5 23.91 -5.42 38.09
N ARG A 6 24.12 -4.13 38.41
CA ARG A 6 23.70 -2.92 37.68
C ARG A 6 23.82 -3.00 36.15
N ARG A 7 24.68 -3.87 35.63
CA ARG A 7 24.91 -4.18 34.21
C ARG A 7 23.72 -4.86 33.51
N TRP A 8 22.92 -5.66 34.22
CA TRP A 8 21.80 -6.42 33.62
C TRP A 8 20.59 -5.53 33.33
N ILE A 9 20.37 -4.53 34.19
CA ILE A 9 19.30 -3.54 34.02
C ILE A 9 19.59 -2.63 32.82
N THR A 10 20.85 -2.24 32.62
CA THR A 10 21.24 -1.37 31.50
C THR A 10 21.04 -2.06 30.15
N THR A 11 21.41 -3.35 30.05
CA THR A 11 21.20 -4.14 28.83
C THR A 11 19.71 -4.32 28.52
N LEU A 12 18.89 -4.58 29.53
CA LEU A 12 17.43 -4.71 29.36
C LEU A 12 16.78 -3.39 28.88
N CYS A 13 17.16 -2.25 29.46
CA CYS A 13 16.68 -0.95 29.01
C CYS A 13 17.08 -0.65 27.55
N LEU A 14 18.31 -0.99 27.15
CA LEU A 14 18.79 -0.74 25.79
C LEU A 14 18.03 -1.57 24.75
N VAL A 15 17.74 -2.84 25.05
CA VAL A 15 16.95 -3.73 24.17
C VAL A 15 15.51 -3.24 24.03
N VAL A 16 14.88 -2.79 25.12
CA VAL A 16 13.52 -2.22 25.08
C VAL A 16 13.45 -0.94 24.24
N ILE A 17 14.47 -0.07 24.33
CA ILE A 17 14.53 1.16 23.51
C ILE A 17 14.71 0.82 22.03
N ILE A 18 15.57 -0.14 21.69
CA ILE A 18 15.78 -0.55 20.29
C ILE A 18 14.51 -1.19 19.71
N VAL A 19 13.83 -2.08 20.44
CA VAL A 19 12.57 -2.70 19.99
C VAL A 19 11.43 -1.67 19.90
N GLY A 20 11.39 -0.68 20.81
CA GLY A 20 10.42 0.41 20.75
C GLY A 20 10.63 1.34 19.53
N LEU A 21 11.87 1.56 19.11
CA LEU A 21 12.19 2.37 17.93
C LEU A 21 11.81 1.67 16.61
N SER A 22 11.89 0.33 16.55
CA SER A 22 11.48 -0.45 15.37
C SER A 22 9.98 -0.42 15.11
N ALA A 23 9.17 -0.11 16.13
CA ALA A 23 7.72 -0.03 16.02
C ALA A 23 7.22 1.31 15.45
N CYS A 24 8.11 2.29 15.28
CA CYS A 24 7.78 3.64 14.81
C CYS A 24 8.12 3.79 13.31
N GLY A 25 7.61 2.87 12.50
CA GLY A 25 7.55 3.08 11.05
C GLY A 25 6.43 4.07 10.71
N PRO A 26 6.54 4.83 9.60
CA PRO A 26 5.47 5.71 9.16
C PRO A 26 4.20 4.89 8.89
N SER A 27 3.05 5.41 9.29
CA SER A 27 1.77 4.74 9.04
C SER A 27 1.52 4.58 7.54
N GLU A 28 0.64 3.66 7.15
CA GLU A 28 0.27 3.52 5.73
C GLU A 28 -0.30 4.82 5.16
N GLU A 29 -1.11 5.54 5.95
CA GLU A 29 -1.66 6.84 5.59
C GLU A 29 -0.57 7.89 5.36
N GLU A 30 0.46 7.94 6.21
CA GLU A 30 1.61 8.85 6.03
C GLU A 30 2.47 8.47 4.82
N ARG A 31 2.62 7.17 4.54
CA ARG A 31 3.29 6.68 3.34
C ARG A 31 2.49 7.06 2.10
N PHE A 32 1.17 6.91 2.14
CA PHE A 32 0.25 7.28 1.07
C PHE A 32 0.29 8.78 0.81
N ALA A 33 0.11 9.61 1.83
CA ALA A 33 0.12 11.07 1.72
C ALA A 33 1.42 11.59 1.06
N ARG A 34 2.57 11.00 1.39
CA ARG A 34 3.87 11.33 0.76
C ARG A 34 4.02 10.83 -0.67
N SER A 35 3.28 9.79 -1.07
CA SER A 35 3.41 9.14 -2.38
C SER A 35 2.34 9.56 -3.38
N ALA A 36 1.20 10.09 -2.90
CA ALA A 36 0.01 10.37 -3.69
C ALA A 36 0.28 11.24 -4.92
N ALA A 37 1.11 12.29 -4.78
CA ALA A 37 1.45 13.17 -5.90
C ALA A 37 2.24 12.44 -7.00
N ALA A 38 3.21 11.60 -6.62
CA ALA A 38 4.00 10.81 -7.57
C ALA A 38 3.14 9.74 -8.25
N MET A 39 2.28 9.06 -7.49
CA MET A 39 1.31 8.09 -8.02
C MET A 39 0.34 8.77 -8.99
N GLU A 40 -0.14 9.97 -8.67
CA GLU A 40 -1.06 10.73 -9.53
C GLU A 40 -0.40 11.13 -10.85
N GLN A 41 0.86 11.57 -10.81
CA GLN A 41 1.63 11.86 -12.01
C GLN A 41 1.74 10.62 -12.92
N VAL A 42 1.95 9.44 -12.35
CA VAL A 42 1.93 8.17 -13.11
C VAL A 42 0.54 7.94 -13.70
N ALA A 43 -0.53 8.04 -12.91
CA ALA A 43 -1.89 7.83 -13.38
C ALA A 43 -2.31 8.78 -14.53
N ARG A 44 -1.88 10.04 -14.46
CA ARG A 44 -2.15 11.06 -15.49
C ARG A 44 -1.38 10.83 -16.79
N THR A 45 -0.21 10.19 -16.72
CA THR A 45 0.66 9.95 -17.89
C THR A 45 0.44 8.59 -18.55
N MET A 46 -0.27 7.66 -17.90
CA MET A 46 -0.61 6.38 -18.51
C MET A 46 -1.58 6.53 -19.68
N GLY A 47 -1.30 5.88 -20.80
CA GLY A 47 -2.20 5.83 -21.95
C GLY A 47 -3.47 4.99 -21.70
N PRO A 48 -4.49 5.11 -22.58
CA PRO A 48 -5.82 4.49 -22.44
C PRO A 48 -5.85 2.94 -22.48
N SER A 49 -4.72 2.27 -22.57
CA SER A 49 -4.60 0.80 -22.58
C SER A 49 -3.20 0.35 -22.15
N THR A 50 -2.52 1.20 -21.39
CA THR A 50 -1.18 0.91 -20.91
C THR A 50 -1.27 0.08 -19.64
N ARG A 51 -0.85 -1.18 -19.72
CA ARG A 51 -0.31 -1.90 -18.57
C ARG A 51 1.17 -1.56 -18.50
N ALA A 52 1.67 -1.16 -17.32
CA ALA A 52 3.11 -1.07 -17.15
C ALA A 52 3.72 -2.45 -17.48
N ALA A 53 4.95 -2.49 -18.01
CA ALA A 53 5.63 -3.77 -18.20
C ALA A 53 5.57 -4.56 -16.88
N ALA A 54 5.31 -5.88 -16.95
CA ALA A 54 5.05 -6.77 -15.82
C ALA A 54 6.29 -6.96 -14.92
N ASN A 55 6.72 -5.87 -14.30
CA ASN A 55 7.83 -5.78 -13.38
C ASN A 55 7.40 -4.90 -12.22
N PRO A 56 7.65 -5.34 -10.97
CA PRO A 56 7.38 -4.53 -9.81
C PRO A 56 8.02 -3.15 -9.91
N ARG A 57 7.26 -2.10 -9.59
CA ARG A 57 7.68 -0.71 -9.72
C ARG A 57 7.57 0.03 -8.40
N GLU A 58 8.63 0.76 -8.08
CA GLU A 58 8.62 1.69 -6.96
C GLU A 58 8.04 3.05 -7.39
N ILE A 59 7.03 3.51 -6.65
CA ILE A 59 6.39 4.81 -6.84
C ILE A 59 6.21 5.44 -5.46
N GLY A 60 6.96 6.51 -5.19
CA GLY A 60 7.02 7.10 -3.85
C GLY A 60 7.60 6.10 -2.84
N SER A 61 6.85 5.83 -1.77
CA SER A 61 7.21 4.87 -0.71
C SER A 61 6.54 3.49 -0.88
N PHE A 62 5.97 3.19 -2.04
CA PHE A 62 5.33 1.92 -2.34
C PHE A 62 6.05 1.19 -3.46
N ARG A 63 6.05 -0.14 -3.35
CA ARG A 63 6.37 -1.06 -4.43
C ARG A 63 5.05 -1.70 -4.86
N PHE A 64 4.71 -1.55 -6.13
CA PHE A 64 3.53 -2.15 -6.74
C PHE A 64 3.97 -3.28 -7.66
N ASP A 65 3.28 -4.40 -7.58
CA ASP A 65 3.54 -5.55 -8.45
C ASP A 65 3.04 -5.27 -9.87
N ASP A 66 2.00 -4.45 -9.97
CA ASP A 66 1.51 -3.97 -11.25
C ASP A 66 0.85 -2.59 -11.19
N VAL A 67 0.86 -1.88 -12.32
CA VAL A 67 0.13 -0.63 -12.50
C VAL A 67 -0.53 -0.66 -13.87
N TYR A 68 -1.86 -0.58 -13.91
CA TYR A 68 -2.63 -0.69 -15.14
C TYR A 68 -3.82 0.27 -15.17
N ARG A 69 -4.28 0.58 -16.38
CA ARG A 69 -5.46 1.41 -16.61
C ARG A 69 -6.62 0.54 -17.06
N ASP A 70 -7.78 0.73 -16.44
CA ASP A 70 -9.06 0.17 -16.87
C ASP A 70 -10.09 1.30 -16.98
N GLY A 71 -10.51 1.60 -18.21
CA GLY A 71 -11.29 2.80 -18.53
C GLY A 71 -10.62 4.08 -18.01
N ASP A 72 -11.35 4.83 -17.19
CA ASP A 72 -10.88 6.09 -16.60
C ASP A 72 -10.07 5.90 -15.31
N ARG A 73 -9.93 4.66 -14.83
CA ARG A 73 -9.30 4.32 -13.55
C ARG A 73 -7.89 3.79 -13.74
N VAL A 74 -7.00 4.13 -12.81
CA VAL A 74 -5.65 3.55 -12.77
C VAL A 74 -5.47 2.80 -11.47
N TYR A 75 -5.17 1.51 -11.59
CA TYR A 75 -4.96 0.59 -10.49
C TYR A 75 -3.47 0.47 -10.21
N PHE A 76 -3.12 0.59 -8.93
CA PHE A 76 -1.81 0.34 -8.35
C PHE A 76 -1.95 -0.90 -7.47
N GLN A 77 -1.52 -2.05 -7.99
CA GLN A 77 -1.76 -3.37 -7.42
C GLN A 77 -0.55 -3.86 -6.62
N THR A 78 -0.84 -4.50 -5.52
CA THR A 78 0.06 -5.23 -4.63
C THR A 78 -0.59 -6.58 -4.31
N GLY A 79 0.21 -7.61 -4.03
CA GLY A 79 -0.28 -8.84 -3.43
C GLY A 79 -0.85 -9.86 -4.41
N ASP A 80 -0.49 -9.80 -5.68
CA ASP A 80 -0.81 -10.87 -6.67
C ASP A 80 0.25 -12.00 -6.68
N ASP A 81 1.21 -11.93 -5.76
CA ASP A 81 2.23 -12.94 -5.56
C ASP A 81 1.80 -13.93 -4.46
N PHE A 82 1.93 -15.23 -4.75
CA PHE A 82 1.80 -16.34 -3.77
C PHE A 82 0.41 -16.56 -3.15
N GLY A 83 -0.69 -16.31 -3.88
CA GLY A 83 -2.04 -16.65 -3.42
C GLY A 83 -2.60 -15.73 -2.34
N VAL A 84 -2.08 -14.51 -2.27
CA VAL A 84 -2.70 -13.39 -1.55
C VAL A 84 -3.73 -12.75 -2.47
N ASP A 85 -4.85 -12.28 -1.92
CA ASP A 85 -5.84 -11.56 -2.72
C ASP A 85 -5.26 -10.20 -3.13
N PRO A 86 -5.41 -9.77 -4.40
CA PRO A 86 -4.82 -8.52 -4.84
C PRO A 86 -5.49 -7.32 -4.15
N TYR A 87 -4.67 -6.33 -3.80
CA TYR A 87 -5.12 -5.11 -3.15
C TYR A 87 -4.23 -3.93 -3.54
N GLY A 88 -4.64 -2.71 -3.19
CA GLY A 88 -3.80 -1.53 -3.35
C GLY A 88 -4.61 -0.25 -3.45
N TYR A 89 -4.25 0.61 -4.40
CA TYR A 89 -4.92 1.89 -4.60
C TYR A 89 -5.47 2.04 -6.01
N VAL A 90 -6.61 2.71 -6.14
CA VAL A 90 -7.17 3.10 -7.42
C VAL A 90 -7.32 4.62 -7.47
N TRP A 91 -6.84 5.20 -8.57
CA TRP A 91 -7.07 6.58 -8.93
C TRP A 91 -8.27 6.66 -9.86
N SER A 92 -9.34 7.31 -9.41
CA SER A 92 -10.59 7.47 -10.14
C SER A 92 -11.07 8.93 -10.08
N PRO A 93 -10.67 9.78 -11.04
CA PRO A 93 -10.94 11.22 -10.98
C PRO A 93 -12.37 11.62 -11.36
N ASN A 94 -13.06 10.77 -12.13
CA ASN A 94 -14.35 11.11 -12.73
C ASN A 94 -15.54 10.60 -11.91
N GLU A 95 -15.41 9.42 -11.31
CA GLU A 95 -16.51 8.75 -10.61
C GLU A 95 -15.98 7.85 -9.49
N ALA A 96 -16.72 7.74 -8.39
CA ALA A 96 -16.39 6.78 -7.34
C ALA A 96 -16.54 5.33 -7.87
N PRO A 97 -15.56 4.44 -7.63
CA PRO A 97 -15.74 3.03 -7.91
C PRO A 97 -16.82 2.44 -6.99
N ALA A 98 -17.65 1.57 -7.56
CA ALA A 98 -18.65 0.82 -6.81
C ALA A 98 -18.11 -0.57 -6.48
N ASP A 99 -18.39 -1.02 -5.26
CA ASP A 99 -18.20 -2.41 -4.88
C ASP A 99 -18.96 -3.32 -5.84
N TYR A 100 -18.36 -4.46 -6.17
CA TYR A 100 -19.00 -5.43 -7.06
C TYR A 100 -18.68 -6.86 -6.68
N TYR A 101 -19.54 -7.78 -7.14
CA TYR A 101 -19.33 -9.21 -7.07
C TYR A 101 -19.51 -9.81 -8.46
N ARG A 102 -18.49 -10.50 -8.97
CA ARG A 102 -18.50 -11.11 -10.30
C ARG A 102 -17.70 -12.41 -10.28
N ASP A 103 -18.28 -13.48 -10.81
CA ASP A 103 -17.60 -14.77 -11.05
C ASP A 103 -16.87 -15.33 -9.82
N GLY A 104 -17.45 -15.16 -8.62
CA GLY A 104 -16.84 -15.61 -7.36
C GLY A 104 -16.02 -14.54 -6.63
N VAL A 105 -15.66 -13.45 -7.32
CA VAL A 105 -14.76 -12.41 -6.83
C VAL A 105 -15.55 -11.23 -6.28
N ALA A 106 -15.27 -10.81 -5.05
CA ALA A 106 -15.77 -9.57 -4.50
C ALA A 106 -14.68 -8.49 -4.52
N ALA A 107 -14.96 -7.33 -5.12
CA ALA A 107 -14.10 -6.16 -5.04
C ALA A 107 -14.70 -5.11 -4.13
N ARG A 108 -13.89 -4.54 -3.23
CA ARG A 108 -14.28 -3.46 -2.33
C ARG A 108 -13.44 -2.22 -2.54
N PHE A 109 -14.06 -1.05 -2.39
CA PHE A 109 -13.42 0.25 -2.53
C PHE A 109 -13.69 1.15 -1.32
N GLU A 110 -12.62 1.56 -0.65
CA GLU A 110 -12.67 2.48 0.49
C GLU A 110 -12.08 3.84 0.07
N HIS A 111 -12.82 4.93 0.25
CA HIS A 111 -12.31 6.26 -0.06
C HIS A 111 -11.15 6.65 0.85
N VAL A 112 -10.07 7.18 0.27
CA VAL A 112 -8.89 7.66 1.02
C VAL A 112 -8.87 9.18 1.04
N GLN A 113 -8.67 9.81 -0.12
CA GLN A 113 -8.69 11.27 -0.28
C GLN A 113 -8.79 11.67 -1.76
N GLY A 114 -9.49 12.76 -2.07
CA GLY A 114 -9.63 13.25 -3.44
C GLY A 114 -10.04 12.12 -4.40
N PRO A 115 -9.33 11.90 -5.52
CA PRO A 115 -9.62 10.84 -6.49
C PRO A 115 -9.12 9.44 -6.08
N TRP A 116 -8.66 9.26 -4.84
CA TRP A 116 -8.00 8.03 -4.39
C TRP A 116 -8.90 7.16 -3.53
N TYR A 117 -8.88 5.86 -3.83
CA TYR A 117 -9.55 4.82 -3.07
C TYR A 117 -8.56 3.69 -2.82
N ARG A 118 -8.65 3.05 -1.65
CA ARG A 118 -8.06 1.73 -1.40
C ARG A 118 -8.97 0.69 -2.04
N TRP A 119 -8.41 -0.31 -2.68
CA TRP A 119 -9.18 -1.42 -3.23
C TRP A 119 -8.61 -2.76 -2.79
N SER A 120 -9.46 -3.77 -2.74
CA SER A 120 -9.07 -5.16 -2.52
C SER A 120 -10.06 -6.09 -3.18
N GLU A 121 -9.58 -7.23 -3.65
CA GLU A 121 -10.42 -8.35 -4.06
C GLU A 121 -10.43 -9.45 -2.99
N SER A 122 -11.38 -10.37 -3.12
CA SER A 122 -11.43 -11.62 -2.35
C SER A 122 -12.17 -12.68 -3.16
N TRP A 123 -11.66 -13.92 -3.19
CA TRP A 123 -12.19 -15.07 -3.93
C TRP A 123 -12.96 -16.07 -3.05
#